data_AF-A0A176ZB42-F1
#
_entry.id   AF-A0A176ZB42-F1
#
_cell.length_a   1.000
_cell.length_b   1.000
_cell.length_c   1.000
_cell.angle_alpha   90.00
_cell.angle_beta   90.00
_cell.angle_gamma   90.00
#
_symmetry.space_group_name_H-M   'P 1'
#
loop_
_entity.id
_entity.type
_entity.pdbx_description
1 polymer ?
#
loop_
_entity_poly.entity_id
_entity_poly.type
_entity_poly.pdbx_seq_one_letter_code
_entity_poly.pdbx_strand_id
1 'polypeptide(L)'
;MTTFNVARAAMAVLIGAALTGAAHAEIKNYEFRLIQPTVKTGADRIVTVRLVDKTSGNAVPDAVVFASRLDMAPDGMQEMATKVTPMPGTEPGTYRFKATFGMAGRWQLSLGAKVQGETGTVDNKLVVTAEQ
;
A
#
# COMPACT_ATOMS: atom_id res chain seq x y z
N MET A 1 -18.62 -27.89 67.00
CA MET A 1 -18.41 -29.12 66.22
C MET A 1 -19.44 -29.12 65.09
N THR A 2 -19.16 -29.30 63.79
CA THR A 2 -17.94 -29.25 62.93
C THR A 2 -18.45 -29.49 61.47
N THR A 3 -17.96 -28.91 60.36
CA THR A 3 -16.79 -28.05 60.06
C THR A 3 -17.09 -27.17 58.81
N PHE A 4 -16.16 -26.31 58.38
CA PHE A 4 -16.20 -25.54 57.13
C PHE A 4 -16.19 -26.41 55.86
N ASN A 5 -16.64 -25.84 54.73
CA ASN A 5 -16.06 -26.12 53.41
C ASN A 5 -16.07 -24.86 52.53
N VAL A 6 -14.88 -24.41 52.12
CA VAL A 6 -14.67 -23.24 51.25
C VAL A 6 -14.55 -23.72 49.80
N ALA A 7 -15.47 -23.31 48.94
CA ALA A 7 -15.40 -23.61 47.51
C ALA A 7 -14.44 -22.64 46.79
N ARG A 8 -13.33 -23.17 46.28
CA ARG A 8 -12.40 -22.45 45.38
C ARG A 8 -12.93 -22.45 43.94
N ALA A 9 -12.95 -21.29 43.30
CA ALA A 9 -12.88 -21.12 41.85
C ALA A 9 -12.12 -19.81 41.56
N ALA A 10 -10.81 -19.86 41.39
CA ALA A 10 -10.13 -20.08 40.11
C ALA A 10 -10.22 -18.85 39.17
N MET A 11 -9.19 -17.99 39.25
CA MET A 11 -8.94 -16.94 38.24
C MET A 11 -8.60 -17.58 36.89
N ALA A 12 -9.17 -17.04 35.81
CA ALA A 12 -8.70 -17.26 34.45
C ALA A 12 -8.59 -15.90 33.73
N VAL A 13 -7.45 -15.23 33.89
CA VAL A 13 -7.12 -14.02 33.13
C VAL A 13 -6.63 -14.45 31.74
N LEU A 14 -7.49 -14.33 30.74
CA LEU A 14 -7.16 -14.53 29.33
C LEU A 14 -6.44 -13.30 28.78
N ILE A 15 -5.13 -13.22 28.99
CA ILE A 15 -4.27 -12.31 28.21
C ILE A 15 -4.11 -12.94 26.83
N GLY A 16 -4.97 -12.53 25.90
CA GLY A 16 -4.86 -12.83 24.48
C GLY A 16 -3.71 -12.05 23.85
N ALA A 17 -2.47 -12.40 24.18
CA ALA A 17 -1.28 -11.89 23.50
C ALA A 17 -1.19 -12.51 22.09
N ALA A 18 -1.94 -11.94 21.15
CA ALA A 18 -1.79 -12.22 19.73
C ALA A 18 -0.44 -11.66 19.25
N LEU A 19 0.63 -12.41 19.49
CA LEU A 19 1.92 -12.21 18.84
C LEU A 19 1.75 -12.58 17.36
N THR A 20 1.28 -11.63 16.57
CA THR A 20 1.34 -11.70 15.11
C THR A 20 2.80 -11.58 14.69
N GLY A 21 3.53 -12.68 14.77
CA GLY A 21 4.84 -12.78 14.14
C GLY A 21 4.68 -12.43 12.68
N ALA A 22 5.50 -11.50 12.18
CA ALA A 22 5.51 -11.13 10.78
C ALA A 22 5.92 -12.37 9.96
N ALA A 23 4.93 -13.04 9.39
CA ALA A 23 5.15 -14.11 8.42
C ALA A 23 5.90 -13.47 7.26
N HIS A 24 7.17 -13.85 7.07
CA HIS A 24 8.00 -13.31 6.01
C HIS A 24 7.46 -13.81 4.67
N ALA A 25 6.72 -12.96 3.96
CA ALA A 25 6.22 -13.25 2.64
C ALA A 25 7.25 -12.74 1.64
N GLU A 26 7.82 -13.63 0.81
CA GLU A 26 8.81 -13.24 -0.19
C GLU A 26 8.39 -11.97 -0.94
N ILE A 27 9.29 -10.99 -1.09
CA ILE A 27 8.94 -9.62 -1.55
C ILE A 27 8.11 -9.58 -2.85
N LYS A 28 8.25 -10.59 -3.72
CA LYS A 28 7.46 -10.83 -4.94
C LYS A 28 5.95 -11.03 -4.71
N ASN A 29 5.54 -11.33 -3.48
CA ASN A 29 4.16 -11.54 -3.06
C ASN A 29 3.42 -10.21 -2.84
N TYR A 30 4.14 -9.10 -2.67
CA TYR A 30 3.54 -7.78 -2.56
C TYR A 30 3.36 -7.13 -3.92
N GLU A 31 2.25 -6.42 -4.09
CA GLU A 31 2.04 -5.56 -5.26
C GLU A 31 1.19 -4.34 -4.92
N PHE A 32 1.53 -3.21 -5.53
CA PHE A 32 0.65 -2.07 -5.61
C PHE A 32 -0.47 -2.35 -6.61
N ARG A 33 -1.69 -1.91 -6.28
CA ARG A 33 -2.85 -1.90 -7.16
C ARG A 33 -3.43 -0.50 -7.20
N LEU A 34 -3.88 -0.05 -8.37
CA LEU A 34 -4.62 1.20 -8.49
C LEU A 34 -6.00 1.05 -7.84
N ILE A 35 -6.41 2.02 -7.01
CA ILE A 35 -7.79 2.07 -6.50
C ILE A 35 -8.73 2.59 -7.60
N GLN A 36 -8.29 3.62 -8.34
CA GLN A 36 -8.96 4.11 -9.53
C GLN A 36 -7.96 4.07 -10.71
N PRO A 37 -8.26 3.37 -11.81
CA PRO A 37 -7.36 3.28 -12.98
C PRO A 37 -7.40 4.52 -13.88
N THR A 38 -8.42 5.38 -13.72
CA THR A 38 -8.64 6.58 -14.53
C THR A 38 -8.52 7.86 -13.69
N VAL A 39 -7.93 8.91 -14.25
CA VAL A 39 -7.92 10.27 -13.71
C VAL A 39 -8.35 11.27 -14.78
N LYS A 40 -8.87 12.43 -14.38
CA LYS A 40 -9.04 13.57 -15.29
C LYS A 40 -7.70 14.27 -15.53
N THR A 41 -7.49 14.79 -16.74
CA THR A 41 -6.34 15.65 -17.09
C THR A 41 -6.32 16.93 -16.25
N GLY A 42 -5.17 17.60 -16.21
CA GLY A 42 -4.93 18.84 -15.46
C GLY A 42 -3.98 18.67 -14.28
N ALA A 43 -3.84 19.75 -13.50
CA ALA A 43 -2.97 19.85 -12.34
C ALA A 43 -3.56 19.20 -11.08
N ASP A 44 -2.69 18.93 -10.09
CA ASP A 44 -3.04 18.51 -8.73
C ASP A 44 -3.95 17.28 -8.64
N ARG A 45 -3.87 16.38 -9.62
CA ARG A 45 -4.61 15.12 -9.66
C ARG A 45 -3.99 14.12 -8.70
N ILE A 46 -4.82 13.38 -7.99
CA ILE A 46 -4.39 12.41 -6.98
C ILE A 46 -4.61 11.01 -7.52
N VAL A 47 -3.52 10.27 -7.70
CA VAL A 47 -3.55 8.82 -7.90
C VAL A 47 -3.46 8.16 -6.52
N THR A 48 -4.36 7.22 -6.25
CA THR A 48 -4.32 6.40 -5.03
C THR A 48 -4.05 4.95 -5.39
N VAL A 49 -3.06 4.37 -4.74
CA VAL A 49 -2.73 2.94 -4.83
C VAL A 49 -2.92 2.27 -3.46
N ARG A 50 -3.18 0.97 -3.46
CA ARG A 50 -3.14 0.11 -2.27
C ARG A 50 -2.00 -0.89 -2.43
N LEU A 51 -1.15 -1.04 -1.41
CA LEU A 51 -0.20 -2.15 -1.37
C LEU A 51 -0.92 -3.39 -0.81
N VAL A 52 -0.81 -4.52 -1.50
CA VAL A 52 -1.52 -5.76 -1.17
C VAL A 52 -0.52 -6.91 -1.09
N ASP A 53 -0.62 -7.73 -0.05
CA ASP A 53 -0.03 -9.06 -0.02
C ASP A 53 -0.93 -10.02 -0.80
N LYS A 54 -0.41 -10.60 -1.90
CA LYS A 54 -1.16 -11.56 -2.73
C LYS A 54 -1.49 -12.87 -2.04
N THR A 55 -0.77 -13.25 -0.98
CA THR A 55 -1.00 -14.52 -0.28
C THR A 55 -2.20 -14.46 0.66
N SER A 56 -2.32 -13.37 1.44
CA SER A 56 -3.45 -13.16 2.35
C SER A 56 -4.57 -12.27 1.79
N GLY A 57 -4.30 -11.51 0.72
CA GLY A 57 -5.21 -10.50 0.16
C GLY A 57 -5.28 -9.20 0.96
N ASN A 58 -4.54 -9.09 2.07
CA ASN A 58 -4.62 -7.96 2.98
C ASN A 58 -3.88 -6.72 2.45
N ALA A 59 -4.36 -5.54 2.86
CA ALA A 59 -3.66 -4.28 2.64
C ALA A 59 -2.44 -4.18 3.58
N VAL A 60 -1.33 -3.66 3.07
CA VAL A 60 -0.05 -3.61 3.79
C VAL A 60 0.27 -2.17 4.19
N PRO A 61 0.09 -1.80 5.47
CA PRO A 61 0.40 -0.46 5.98
C PRO A 61 1.92 -0.23 6.10
N ASP A 62 2.28 1.01 6.40
CA ASP A 62 3.62 1.45 6.84
C ASP A 62 4.79 1.10 5.91
N ALA A 63 4.49 0.81 4.64
CA ALA A 63 5.51 0.63 3.61
C ALA A 63 6.10 1.98 3.20
N VAL A 64 7.43 2.03 3.12
CA VAL A 64 8.17 3.26 2.79
C VAL A 64 8.38 3.32 1.28
N VAL A 65 7.55 4.09 0.58
CA VAL A 65 7.76 4.42 -0.83
C VAL A 65 8.90 5.43 -0.93
N PHE A 66 10.04 5.00 -1.45
CA PHE A 66 11.25 5.83 -1.59
C PHE A 66 11.50 6.29 -3.03
N ALA A 67 10.87 5.63 -4.01
CA ALA A 67 10.94 5.98 -5.43
C ALA A 67 9.53 6.10 -6.03
N SER A 68 9.29 7.20 -6.74
CA SER A 68 8.06 7.41 -7.50
C SER A 68 8.36 8.22 -8.78
N ARG A 69 7.94 7.71 -9.94
CA ARG A 69 8.05 8.39 -11.24
C ARG A 69 6.73 8.24 -11.99
N LEU A 70 6.30 9.30 -12.67
CA LEU A 70 5.12 9.29 -13.53
C LEU A 70 5.51 9.87 -14.90
N ASP A 71 5.36 9.08 -15.95
CA ASP A 71 5.68 9.43 -17.34
C ASP A 71 4.72 8.77 -18.34
N MET A 72 4.88 9.02 -19.63
CA MET A 72 4.08 8.39 -20.69
C MET A 72 4.84 7.30 -21.46
N ALA A 73 5.70 6.53 -20.78
CA ALA A 73 6.39 5.38 -21.39
C ALA A 73 5.48 4.35 -22.11
N PRO A 74 4.23 4.04 -21.65
CA PRO A 74 3.36 3.11 -22.38
C PRO A 74 3.01 3.57 -23.80
N ASP A 75 3.00 4.88 -24.03
CA ASP A 75 2.72 5.53 -25.32
C ASP A 75 4.02 5.98 -26.03
N GLY A 76 5.18 5.46 -25.60
CA GLY A 76 6.50 5.77 -26.17
C GLY A 76 7.09 7.12 -25.73
N MET A 77 6.38 7.90 -24.92
CA MET A 77 6.74 9.25 -24.50
C MET A 77 7.34 9.29 -23.08
N GLN A 78 8.32 8.43 -22.80
CA GLN A 78 8.95 8.31 -21.46
C GLN A 78 9.66 9.59 -20.96
N GLU A 79 10.01 10.49 -21.89
CA GLU A 79 10.61 11.80 -21.58
C GLU A 79 9.58 12.80 -21.03
N MET A 80 8.28 12.59 -21.32
CA MET A 80 7.16 13.36 -20.77
C MET A 80 6.89 12.95 -19.32
N ALA A 81 7.89 13.13 -18.45
CA ALA A 81 7.79 12.88 -17.03
C ALA A 81 7.22 14.11 -16.28
N THR A 82 6.40 13.86 -15.27
CA THR A 82 5.78 14.90 -14.44
C THR A 82 6.25 14.78 -12.98
N LYS A 83 6.21 15.89 -12.23
CA LYS A 83 6.58 15.90 -10.81
C LYS A 83 5.54 15.12 -10.01
N VAL A 84 5.97 14.08 -9.33
CA VAL A 84 5.16 13.33 -8.37
C VAL A 84 5.43 13.84 -6.96
N THR A 85 4.37 14.17 -6.22
CA THR A 85 4.44 14.58 -4.82
C THR A 85 3.69 13.56 -3.96
N PRO A 86 4.37 12.81 -3.07
CA PRO A 86 3.69 11.96 -2.09
C PRO A 86 2.76 12.79 -1.19
N MET A 87 1.60 12.23 -0.87
CA MET A 87 0.57 12.83 -0.03
C MET A 87 0.26 11.91 1.15
N PRO A 88 -0.20 12.43 2.31
CA PRO A 88 -0.68 11.61 3.41
C PRO A 88 -1.74 10.60 2.96
N GLY A 89 -1.55 9.33 3.33
CA GLY A 89 -2.53 8.26 3.14
C GLY A 89 -3.81 8.55 3.93
N THR A 90 -4.93 7.98 3.48
CA THR A 90 -6.26 8.14 4.13
C THR A 90 -6.72 6.88 4.85
N GLU A 91 -6.22 5.71 4.42
CA GLU A 91 -6.50 4.40 5.00
C GLU A 91 -5.20 3.59 5.15
N PRO A 92 -5.11 2.67 6.12
CA PRO A 92 -3.99 1.73 6.23
C PRO A 92 -3.71 0.99 4.90
N GLY A 93 -2.44 1.04 4.48
CA GLY A 93 -1.98 0.43 3.24
C GLY A 93 -2.39 1.14 1.94
N THR A 94 -2.91 2.37 2.03
CA THR A 94 -3.14 3.25 0.87
C THR A 94 -2.08 4.35 0.78
N TYR A 95 -1.60 4.59 -0.44
CA TYR A 95 -0.54 5.55 -0.74
C TYR A 95 -1.02 6.49 -1.84
N ARG A 96 -0.83 7.79 -1.65
CA ARG A 96 -1.43 8.84 -2.48
C ARG A 96 -0.34 9.70 -3.12
N PHE A 97 -0.51 9.97 -4.41
CA PHE A 97 0.47 10.70 -5.22
C PHE A 97 -0.23 11.82 -5.96
N LYS A 98 0.18 13.07 -5.71
CA LYS A 98 -0.31 14.26 -6.40
C LYS A 98 0.62 14.59 -7.57
N ALA A 99 0.06 14.73 -8.77
CA ALA A 99 0.80 15.02 -9.99
C ALA A 99 -0.06 15.78 -11.02
N THR A 100 0.60 16.33 -12.05
CA THR A 100 -0.06 16.98 -13.19
C THR A 100 -0.11 16.03 -14.38
N PHE A 101 -1.31 15.75 -14.89
CA PHE A 101 -1.56 14.96 -16.09
C PHE A 101 -1.84 15.92 -17.25
N GLY A 102 -0.78 16.37 -17.93
CA GLY A 102 -0.87 17.45 -18.93
C GLY A 102 -1.65 17.10 -20.20
N MET A 103 -1.86 15.81 -20.48
CA MET A 103 -2.56 15.32 -21.67
C MET A 103 -3.26 13.99 -21.39
N ALA A 104 -4.30 13.70 -22.18
CA ALA A 104 -4.97 12.40 -22.17
C ALA A 104 -4.05 11.32 -22.76
N GLY A 105 -4.22 10.07 -22.32
CA GLY A 105 -3.37 8.95 -22.71
C GLY A 105 -3.00 8.03 -21.54
N ARG A 106 -2.05 7.13 -21.74
CA ARG A 106 -1.62 6.15 -20.73
C ARG A 106 -0.33 6.59 -20.06
N TRP A 107 -0.45 6.88 -18.77
CA TRP A 107 0.65 7.29 -17.91
C TRP A 107 1.10 6.12 -17.04
N GLN A 108 2.41 5.91 -16.91
CA GLN A 108 2.99 4.87 -16.05
C GLN A 108 3.47 5.47 -14.74
N LEU A 109 2.78 5.13 -13.64
CA LEU A 109 3.27 5.35 -12.28
C LEU A 109 4.20 4.18 -11.90
N SER A 110 5.50 4.45 -11.88
CA SER A 110 6.53 3.53 -11.37
C SER A 110 6.77 3.79 -9.89
N LEU A 111 6.72 2.76 -9.05
CA LEU A 111 6.89 2.83 -7.60
C LEU A 111 7.95 1.83 -7.12
N GLY A 112 8.82 2.28 -6.21
CA GLY A 112 9.75 1.45 -5.46
C GLY A 112 9.57 1.66 -3.96
N ALA A 113 9.33 0.58 -3.20
CA ALA A 113 9.00 0.64 -1.78
C ALA A 113 9.66 -0.46 -0.92
N LYS A 114 9.82 -0.18 0.37
CA LYS A 114 10.20 -1.16 1.41
C LYS A 114 8.98 -1.54 2.24
N VAL A 115 8.81 -2.84 2.51
CA VAL A 115 7.81 -3.36 3.46
C VAL A 115 8.50 -3.66 4.79
N GLN A 116 7.84 -3.34 5.91
CA GLN A 116 8.41 -3.58 7.23
C GLN A 116 8.57 -5.08 7.51
N GLY A 117 9.73 -5.48 8.02
CA GLY A 117 10.08 -6.88 8.24
C GLY A 117 10.59 -7.63 7.00
N GLU A 118 10.46 -7.05 5.80
CA GLU A 118 10.78 -7.77 4.56
C GLU A 118 12.14 -7.42 3.96
N THR A 119 12.81 -8.44 3.41
CA THR A 119 14.07 -8.28 2.68
C THR A 119 13.80 -8.16 1.19
N GLY A 120 14.00 -6.95 0.65
CA GLY A 120 13.87 -6.69 -0.79
C GLY A 120 13.32 -5.29 -1.07
N THR A 121 12.86 -5.07 -2.30
CA THR A 121 12.09 -3.89 -2.73
C THR A 121 10.85 -4.37 -3.48
N VAL A 122 9.70 -3.72 -3.24
CA VAL A 122 8.53 -3.85 -4.10
C VAL A 122 8.66 -2.84 -5.23
N ASP A 123 8.97 -3.32 -6.43
CA ASP A 123 9.09 -2.51 -7.65
C ASP A 123 7.92 -2.81 -8.59
N ASN A 124 7.02 -1.84 -8.83
CA ASN A 124 5.87 -2.00 -9.70
C ASN A 124 5.69 -0.83 -10.68
N LYS A 125 5.04 -1.13 -11.80
CA LYS A 125 4.66 -0.18 -12.85
C LYS A 125 3.15 -0.28 -13.07
N LEU A 126 2.45 0.83 -12.84
CA LEU A 126 1.00 0.91 -12.88
C LEU A 126 0.57 1.84 -14.01
N VAL A 127 -0.35 1.40 -14.88
CA VAL A 127 -0.87 2.23 -15.96
C VAL A 127 -2.12 2.96 -15.50
N VAL A 128 -2.05 4.29 -15.46
CA VAL A 128 -3.15 5.21 -15.18
C VAL A 128 -3.61 5.83 -16.49
N THR A 129 -4.90 5.75 -16.79
CA THR A 129 -5.49 6.41 -17.95
C THR A 129 -5.86 7.84 -17.59
N ALA A 130 -5.36 8.82 -18.34
CA ALA A 130 -5.77 10.21 -18.24
C ALA A 130 -6.83 10.52 -19.31
N GLU A 131 -7.94 11.11 -18.89
CA GLU A 131 -9.10 11.44 -19.75
C GLU A 131 -9.46 12.93 -19.59
N GLN A 132 -10.14 13.53 -20.58
CA GLN A 132 -10.63 14.91 -20.48
C GLN A 132 -11.82 15.03 -19.51
#